data_AF-A0A7Y5UK55-F1
#
_entry.id   AF-A0A7Y5UK55-F1
#
_cell.length_a   1.000
_cell.length_b   1.000
_cell.length_c   1.000
_cell.angle_alpha   90.00
_cell.angle_beta   90.00
_cell.angle_gamma   90.00
#
_symmetry.space_group_name_H-M   'P 1'
#
loop_
_entity.id
_entity.type
_entity.pdbx_description
1 polymer ?
#
loop_
_entity_poly.entity_id
_entity_poly.type
_entity_poly.pdbx_seq_one_letter_code
_entity_poly.pdbx_strand_id
1 'polypeptide(L)'
;MSGECGQCDHEHAPGEAGSRGCDHEAEAFLPPPQPFRIIPEFPMLWRGLALAGVAAGALTGAVLAARHGPLLAFSAAPLASVAGVLAAWAAAIHLTGGEKFDDNPFV
;
A
#
# COMPACT_ATOMS: atom_id res chain seq x y z
N MET A 1 -36.80 -38.97 1.70
CA MET A 1 -37.48 -37.67 1.56
C MET A 1 -36.64 -36.88 0.57
N SER A 2 -36.92 -37.07 -0.71
CA SER A 2 -36.24 -36.39 -1.82
C SER A 2 -37.04 -35.14 -2.14
N GLY A 3 -36.42 -33.97 -2.00
CA GLY A 3 -37.01 -32.71 -2.42
C GLY A 3 -37.02 -32.61 -3.93
N GLU A 4 -38.19 -32.36 -4.49
CA GLU A 4 -38.48 -32.22 -5.90
C GLU A 4 -37.72 -31.03 -6.50
N CYS A 5 -36.94 -31.27 -7.57
CA CYS A 5 -36.42 -30.20 -8.42
C CYS A 5 -37.61 -29.55 -9.14
N GLY A 6 -37.94 -28.33 -8.72
CA GLY A 6 -38.94 -27.49 -9.36
C GLY A 6 -38.66 -27.31 -10.84
N GLN A 7 -39.66 -27.70 -11.62
CA GLN A 7 -39.75 -27.62 -13.06
C GLN A 7 -39.69 -26.14 -13.52
N CYS A 8 -38.67 -25.76 -14.30
CA CYS A 8 -38.65 -24.47 -14.97
C CYS A 8 -39.53 -24.55 -16.22
N ASP A 9 -40.78 -24.11 -16.09
CA ASP A 9 -41.69 -23.98 -17.22
C ASP A 9 -41.18 -22.89 -18.19
N HIS A 10 -40.83 -23.32 -19.40
CA HIS A 10 -40.51 -22.44 -20.52
C HIS A 10 -41.82 -22.01 -21.21
N GLU A 11 -42.43 -20.93 -20.73
CA GLU A 11 -43.39 -20.14 -21.53
C GLU A 11 -42.67 -18.95 -22.17
N HIS A 12 -42.61 -18.96 -23.50
CA HIS A 12 -42.06 -17.87 -24.32
C HIS A 12 -43.10 -16.74 -24.44
N ALA A 13 -42.79 -15.57 -23.88
CA ALA A 13 -43.39 -14.30 -24.23
C ALA A 13 -42.29 -13.33 -24.71
N PRO A 14 -42.41 -12.70 -25.89
CA PRO A 14 -41.41 -11.75 -26.37
C PRO A 14 -41.79 -10.35 -25.88
N GLY A 15 -41.21 -9.95 -24.77
CA GLY A 15 -41.41 -8.60 -24.25
C GLY A 15 -40.95 -8.54 -22.82
N GLU A 16 -40.04 -7.62 -22.56
CA GLU A 16 -39.41 -7.37 -21.26
C GLU A 16 -38.18 -8.25 -21.00
N ALA A 17 -37.02 -7.64 -21.22
CA ALA A 17 -35.73 -8.07 -20.68
C ALA A 17 -35.75 -7.95 -19.14
N GLY A 18 -36.52 -8.83 -18.50
CA GLY A 18 -36.45 -9.08 -17.07
C GLY A 18 -35.29 -10.04 -16.81
N SER A 19 -34.13 -9.50 -16.47
CA SER A 19 -32.99 -10.26 -15.94
C SER A 19 -33.34 -10.80 -14.55
N ARG A 20 -34.10 -11.91 -14.50
CA ARG A 20 -34.16 -12.79 -13.33
C ARG A 20 -33.55 -14.13 -13.74
N GLY A 21 -32.27 -14.25 -13.49
CA GLY A 21 -31.50 -15.46 -13.77
C GLY A 21 -30.49 -15.69 -12.66
N CYS A 22 -30.92 -16.47 -11.68
CA CYS A 22 -30.06 -17.24 -10.77
C CYS A 22 -29.02 -16.42 -10.00
N ASP A 23 -29.49 -15.72 -8.98
CA ASP A 23 -28.68 -15.35 -7.82
C ASP A 23 -28.34 -16.65 -7.07
N HIS A 24 -27.45 -17.46 -7.62
CA HIS A 24 -26.69 -18.36 -6.78
C HIS A 24 -25.89 -17.43 -5.87
N GLU A 25 -26.34 -17.34 -4.62
CA GLU A 25 -25.61 -16.86 -3.48
C GLU A 25 -24.26 -17.59 -3.45
N ALA A 26 -23.31 -17.10 -4.25
CA ALA A 26 -21.91 -17.17 -3.91
C ALA A 26 -21.82 -16.31 -2.65
N GLU A 27 -22.08 -16.93 -1.50
CA GLU A 27 -21.66 -16.41 -0.21
C GLU A 27 -20.19 -16.06 -0.39
N ALA A 28 -19.93 -14.77 -0.63
CA ALA A 28 -18.60 -14.25 -0.73
C ALA A 28 -17.94 -14.66 0.58
N PHE A 29 -17.03 -15.63 0.50
CA PHE A 29 -16.17 -15.99 1.61
C PHE A 29 -15.31 -14.76 1.85
N LEU A 30 -15.86 -13.81 2.60
CA LEU A 30 -15.16 -12.62 3.05
C LEU A 30 -13.99 -13.17 3.87
N PRO A 31 -12.74 -12.98 3.43
CA PRO A 31 -11.62 -13.37 4.26
C PRO A 31 -11.79 -12.66 5.61
N PRO A 32 -11.49 -13.34 6.73
CA PRO A 32 -11.63 -12.75 8.05
C PRO A 32 -10.91 -11.40 8.09
N PRO A 33 -11.48 -10.37 8.75
CA PRO A 33 -10.89 -9.04 8.79
C PRO A 33 -9.43 -9.15 9.21
N GLN A 34 -8.52 -8.78 8.30
CA GLN A 34 -7.10 -8.83 8.60
C GLN A 34 -6.86 -7.91 9.79
N PRO A 35 -6.21 -8.41 10.87
CA PRO A 35 -5.94 -7.57 12.02
C PRO A 35 -5.10 -6.39 11.56
N PHE A 36 -5.57 -5.17 11.81
CA PHE A 36 -4.82 -3.93 11.58
C PHE A 36 -3.54 -3.97 12.41
N ARG A 37 -2.47 -4.50 11.83
CA ARG A 37 -1.21 -4.74 12.52
C ARG A 37 -0.38 -3.46 12.44
N ILE A 38 -0.47 -2.64 13.49
CA ILE A 38 0.29 -1.39 13.67
C ILE A 38 1.79 -1.68 13.87
N ILE A 39 2.14 -2.92 14.25
CA ILE A 39 3.52 -3.29 14.55
C ILE A 39 4.23 -3.63 13.23
N PRO A 40 5.24 -2.84 12.82
CA PRO A 40 6.03 -3.13 11.62
C PRO A 40 6.72 -4.49 11.76
N GLU A 41 6.78 -5.23 10.65
CA GLU A 41 7.57 -6.46 10.62
C GLU A 41 9.06 -6.13 10.81
N PHE A 42 9.79 -7.00 11.51
CA PHE A 42 11.22 -6.82 11.77
C PHE A 42 12.08 -6.43 10.54
N PRO A 43 11.89 -7.02 9.34
CA PRO A 43 12.63 -6.57 8.14
C PRO A 43 12.30 -5.12 7.70
N MET A 44 11.08 -4.63 7.92
CA MET A 44 10.70 -3.23 7.64
C MET A 44 11.42 -2.27 8.58
N LEU A 45 11.49 -2.61 9.87
CA LEU A 45 12.21 -1.82 10.87
C LEU A 45 13.69 -1.62 10.49
N TRP A 46 14.36 -2.69 10.07
CA TRP A 46 15.78 -2.61 9.68
C TRP A 46 15.99 -1.69 8.46
N ARG A 47 15.10 -1.80 7.45
CA ARG A 47 15.14 -0.91 6.27
C ARG A 47 14.90 0.54 6.67
N GLY A 48 13.92 0.80 7.53
CA GLY A 48 13.66 2.13 8.06
C GLY A 48 14.84 2.72 8.82
N LEU A 49 15.51 1.91 9.64
CA LEU A 49 16.71 2.33 10.38
C LEU A 49 17.89 2.64 9.44
N ALA A 50 18.10 1.81 8.43
CA ALA A 50 19.15 2.04 7.43
C ALA A 50 18.91 3.35 6.65
N LEU A 51 17.67 3.60 6.24
CA LEU A 51 17.27 4.84 5.57
C LEU A 51 17.41 6.06 6.49
N ALA A 52 17.10 5.92 7.78
CA ALA A 52 17.32 6.98 8.76
C ALA A 52 18.82 7.32 8.89
N GLY A 53 19.69 6.30 8.85
CA GLY A 53 21.15 6.50 8.80
C GLY A 53 21.59 7.26 7.56
N VAL A 54 21.07 6.90 6.39
CA VAL A 54 21.33 7.62 5.12
C VAL A 54 20.86 9.08 5.21
N ALA A 55 19.67 9.32 5.76
CA ALA A 55 19.12 10.67 5.93
C ALA A 55 20.02 11.54 6.83
N ALA A 56 20.44 11.00 7.98
CA ALA A 56 21.33 11.69 8.90
C ALA A 56 22.69 12.00 8.27
N GLY A 57 23.27 11.04 7.53
CA GLY A 57 24.52 11.21 6.81
C GLY A 57 24.42 12.29 5.72
N ALA A 58 23.35 12.27 4.93
CA ALA A 58 23.13 13.24 3.86
C ALA A 58 22.92 14.66 4.40
N LEU A 59 22.11 14.84 5.45
CA LEU A 59 21.90 16.15 6.09
C LEU A 59 23.19 16.67 6.73
N THR A 60 23.94 15.81 7.43
CA THR A 60 25.25 16.18 7.98
C THR A 60 26.23 16.59 6.87
N GLY A 61 26.26 15.82 5.78
CA GLY A 61 27.05 16.12 4.60
C GLY A 61 26.67 17.45 3.96
N ALA A 62 25.38 17.78 3.88
CA ALA A 62 24.90 19.07 3.37
C ALA A 62 25.38 20.24 4.23
N VAL A 63 25.32 20.11 5.55
CA VAL A 63 25.81 21.13 6.49
C VAL A 63 27.32 21.33 6.35
N LEU A 64 28.08 20.24 6.24
CA LEU A 64 29.53 20.31 6.03
C LEU A 64 29.86 20.94 4.68
N ALA A 65 29.20 20.52 3.60
CA ALA A 65 29.37 21.09 2.27
C ALA A 65 29.12 22.61 2.24
N ALA A 66 28.05 23.06 2.93
CA ALA A 66 27.75 24.48 3.05
C ALA A 66 28.84 25.26 3.82
N ARG A 67 29.47 24.65 4.82
CA ARG A 67 30.55 25.27 5.61
C ARG A 67 31.89 25.33 4.88
N HIS A 68 32.15 24.42 3.95
CA HIS A 68 33.43 24.32 3.25
C HIS A 68 33.56 25.26 2.04
N GLY A 69 32.53 26.05 1.73
CA GLY A 69 32.62 27.16 0.79
C GLY A 69 31.50 27.18 -0.25
N PRO A 70 31.41 28.26 -1.05
CA PRO A 70 30.27 28.52 -1.94
C PRO A 70 30.10 27.44 -3.02
N LEU A 71 31.20 26.91 -3.57
CA LEU A 71 31.14 25.88 -4.61
C LEU A 71 30.36 24.64 -4.12
N LEU A 72 30.69 24.14 -2.93
CA LEU A 72 30.03 22.96 -2.34
C LEU A 72 28.64 23.31 -1.79
N ALA A 73 28.45 24.53 -1.29
CA ALA A 73 27.15 25.03 -0.86
C ALA A 73 26.11 25.08 -1.99
N PHE A 74 26.53 25.43 -3.22
CA PHE A 74 25.60 25.51 -4.36
C PHE A 74 25.47 24.21 -5.16
N SER A 75 26.51 23.37 -5.19
CA SER A 75 26.47 22.12 -5.96
C SER A 75 26.07 20.89 -5.14
N ALA A 76 26.69 20.68 -3.99
CA ALA A 76 26.57 19.43 -3.22
C ALA A 76 25.53 19.52 -2.10
N ALA A 77 25.45 20.66 -1.39
CA ALA A 77 24.52 20.82 -0.28
C ALA A 77 23.03 20.66 -0.68
N PRO A 78 22.56 21.17 -1.84
CA PRO A 78 21.17 21.00 -2.24
C PRO A 78 20.84 19.54 -2.55
N LEU A 79 21.73 18.84 -3.27
CA LEU A 79 21.57 17.42 -3.60
C LEU A 79 21.53 16.55 -2.33
N ALA A 80 22.46 16.77 -1.41
CA ALA A 80 22.50 16.06 -0.14
C ALA A 80 21.27 16.37 0.74
N SER A 81 20.76 17.60 0.70
CA SER A 81 19.54 17.98 1.42
C SER A 81 18.31 17.26 0.88
N VAL A 82 18.12 17.25 -0.45
CA VAL A 82 17.00 16.55 -1.10
C VAL A 82 17.08 15.05 -0.84
N ALA A 83 18.25 14.44 -1.02
CA ALA A 83 18.46 13.03 -0.71
C ALA A 83 18.16 12.72 0.76
N GLY A 84 18.57 13.60 1.68
CA GLY A 84 18.31 13.45 3.11
C GLY A 84 16.82 13.50 3.45
N VAL A 85 16.08 14.45 2.88
CA VAL A 85 14.63 14.56 3.08
C VAL A 85 13.89 13.35 2.53
N LEU A 86 14.23 12.90 1.31
CA LEU A 86 13.62 11.72 0.70
C LEU A 86 13.91 10.45 1.51
N ALA A 87 15.15 10.28 1.96
CA ALA A 87 15.53 9.15 2.80
C ALA A 87 14.81 9.20 4.16
N ALA A 88 14.66 10.38 4.77
CA ALA A 88 13.92 10.55 6.02
C ALA A 88 12.44 10.20 5.87
N TRP A 89 11.81 10.62 4.77
CA TRP A 89 10.43 10.29 4.46
C TRP A 89 10.24 8.79 4.23
N ALA A 90 11.14 8.16 3.45
CA ALA A 90 11.13 6.72 3.25
C ALA A 90 11.38 5.95 4.55
N ALA A 91 12.28 6.42 5.40
CA ALA A 91 12.52 5.85 6.73
C ALA A 91 11.26 5.91 7.59
N ALA A 92 10.57 7.05 7.62
CA ALA A 92 9.34 7.23 8.37
C ALA A 92 8.29 6.17 7.96
N ILE A 93 8.07 5.99 6.66
CA ILE A 93 7.12 4.97 6.15
C ILE A 93 7.49 3.56 6.63
N HIS A 94 8.77 3.18 6.54
CA HIS A 94 9.21 1.84 6.93
C HIS A 94 9.18 1.62 8.45
N LEU A 95 9.45 2.66 9.24
CA LEU A 95 9.40 2.60 10.70
C LEU A 95 7.97 2.61 11.24
N THR A 96 7.04 3.28 10.57
CA THR A 96 5.61 3.26 10.94
C THR A 96 4.87 2.05 10.37
N GLY A 97 5.59 1.14 9.70
CA GLY A 97 5.02 -0.10 9.19
C GLY A 97 4.17 0.05 7.94
N GLY A 98 4.45 1.09 7.14
CA GLY A 98 3.90 1.42 5.82
C GLY A 98 2.59 0.70 5.54
N GLU A 99 1.46 1.40 5.76
CA GLU A 99 0.12 0.85 5.56
C GLU A 99 0.14 -0.13 4.39
N LYS A 100 -0.22 -1.38 4.68
CA LYS A 100 -0.58 -2.34 3.64
C LYS A 100 -1.75 -1.68 2.92
N PHE A 101 -1.45 -0.90 1.88
CA PHE A 101 -2.44 -0.39 0.97
C PHE A 101 -3.24 -1.61 0.56
N ASP A 102 -4.51 -1.54 0.89
CA ASP A 102 -5.51 -2.56 0.72
C ASP A 102 -5.25 -3.30 -0.60
N ASP A 103 -4.70 -4.51 -0.52
CA ASP A 103 -4.66 -5.47 -1.63
C ASP A 103 -6.11 -5.95 -1.83
N ASN A 104 -7.01 -5.04 -2.14
CA ASN A 104 -8.28 -5.37 -2.73
C ASN A 104 -7.95 -5.72 -4.18
N PRO A 105 -8.02 -7.00 -4.60
CA PRO A 105 -8.38 -7.22 -5.98
C PRO A 105 -9.74 -6.52 -6.14
N PHE A 106 -9.82 -5.47 -6.95
CA PHE A 106 -11.09 -4.83 -7.29
C PHE A 106 -12.01 -5.91 -7.89
N VAL A 107 -12.83 -6.55 -7.06
CA VAL A 107 -13.93 -7.45 -7.43
C VAL A 107 -15.02 -7.31 -6.39
#